data_AF-A0A9P6AH53-F1
#
_entry.id   AF-A0A9P6AH53-F1
#
_cell.length_a   1.000
_cell.length_b   1.000
_cell.length_c   1.000
_cell.angle_alpha   90.00
_cell.angle_beta   90.00
_cell.angle_gamma   90.00
#
_symmetry.space_group_name_H-M   'P 1'
#
loop_
_entity.id
_entity.type
_entity.pdbx_description
1 polymer ?
#
loop_
_entity_poly.entity_id
_entity_poly.type
_entity_poly.pdbx_seq_one_letter_code
_entity_poly.pdbx_strand_id
1 'polypeptide(L)'
;MQPARSSHAGQKQKADNTCNFDGDPSEVDKVEPGLHAPNLAYDACRESFIAADGDHVKASTQFFEDTGGVMALLCHHDFPPAVANMWTLGKKQSYVFALLETFLNHLLGHWRVGALYDIGCQVDQSLKKWKFRPEWLPHFEWGGSIFHAYGHQ
;
A
#
# COMPACT_ATOMS: atom_id res chain seq x y z
N MET A 1 18.71 -40.55 17.27
CA MET A 1 17.45 -40.04 17.86
C MET A 1 17.79 -38.77 18.62
N GLN A 2 17.43 -37.59 18.09
CA GLN A 2 17.49 -36.31 18.79
C GLN A 2 16.06 -35.90 19.16
N PRO A 3 15.83 -35.24 20.32
CA PRO A 3 14.49 -34.89 20.76
C PRO A 3 13.93 -33.68 19.99
N ALA A 4 12.63 -33.71 19.71
CA ALA A 4 11.90 -32.64 19.07
C ALA A 4 11.84 -31.39 19.96
N ARG A 5 12.19 -30.21 19.41
CA ARG A 5 11.95 -28.91 20.05
C ARG A 5 10.47 -28.55 19.91
N SER A 6 9.83 -28.24 21.03
CA SER A 6 8.46 -27.76 21.10
C SER A 6 8.32 -26.40 20.40
N SER A 7 7.42 -26.32 19.42
CA SER A 7 7.01 -25.05 18.82
C SER A 7 6.07 -24.33 19.80
N HIS A 8 6.58 -23.31 20.48
CA HIS A 8 5.72 -22.33 21.11
C HIS A 8 5.07 -21.48 20.01
N ALA A 9 3.79 -21.72 19.76
CA ALA A 9 2.96 -20.83 18.96
C ALA A 9 2.91 -19.47 19.68
N GLY A 10 3.65 -18.49 19.17
CA GLY A 10 3.56 -17.10 19.61
C GLY A 10 2.12 -16.63 19.40
N GLN A 11 1.44 -16.27 20.49
CA GLN A 11 0.12 -15.67 20.44
C GLN A 11 0.23 -14.35 19.68
N LYS A 12 -0.49 -14.23 18.56
CA LYS A 12 -0.75 -12.94 17.91
C LYS A 12 -1.39 -12.02 18.95
N GLN A 13 -0.69 -10.98 19.38
CA GLN A 13 -1.32 -9.87 20.09
C GLN A 13 -2.29 -9.20 19.12
N LYS A 14 -3.58 -9.26 19.48
CA LYS A 14 -4.65 -8.52 18.83
C LYS A 14 -4.39 -7.04 19.12
N ALA A 15 -4.11 -6.25 18.08
CA ALA A 15 -4.05 -4.80 18.22
C ALA A 15 -5.40 -4.31 18.74
N ASP A 16 -5.35 -3.44 19.74
CA ASP A 16 -6.52 -2.74 20.25
C ASP A 16 -7.02 -1.79 19.16
N ASN A 17 -8.22 -2.05 18.61
CA ASN A 17 -8.81 -1.32 17.49
C ASN A 17 -9.48 0.00 17.94
N THR A 18 -8.97 0.63 18.99
CA THR A 18 -9.41 1.96 19.42
C THR A 18 -8.67 3.02 18.62
N CYS A 19 -9.36 3.63 17.65
CA CYS A 19 -8.94 4.91 17.08
C CYS A 19 -9.15 5.99 18.16
N ASN A 20 -8.18 6.14 19.06
CA ASN A 20 -8.16 7.26 19.98
C ASN A 20 -7.86 8.52 19.16
N PHE A 21 -8.88 9.34 18.97
CA PHE A 21 -8.76 10.69 18.43
C PHE A 21 -8.04 11.55 19.49
N ASP A 22 -6.71 11.56 19.45
CA ASP A 22 -5.86 12.43 20.28
C ASP A 22 -5.72 13.85 19.69
N GLY A 23 -6.71 14.30 18.92
CA GLY A 23 -6.74 15.64 18.32
C GLY A 23 -7.22 16.68 19.32
N ASP A 24 -6.42 17.73 19.55
CA ASP A 24 -6.87 18.95 20.20
C ASP A 24 -8.10 19.49 19.43
N PRO A 25 -9.28 19.67 20.08
CA PRO A 25 -10.50 20.14 19.43
C PRO A 25 -10.38 21.53 18.78
N SER A 26 -9.27 22.24 18.98
CA SER A 26 -9.04 23.60 18.48
C SER A 26 -8.26 23.70 17.16
N GLU A 27 -7.67 22.62 16.64
CA GLU A 27 -7.08 22.62 15.30
C GLU A 27 -8.12 22.22 14.22
N VAL A 28 -8.44 23.16 13.35
CA VAL A 28 -9.24 22.88 12.15
C VAL A 28 -8.42 21.99 11.22
N ASP A 29 -8.89 20.78 10.97
CA ASP A 29 -8.24 19.84 10.05
C ASP A 29 -8.12 20.46 8.64
N LYS A 30 -6.90 20.46 8.12
CA LYS A 30 -6.57 21.12 6.85
C LYS A 30 -6.79 20.14 5.70
N VAL A 31 -7.30 20.66 4.59
CA VAL A 31 -7.37 19.94 3.32
C VAL A 31 -6.23 20.46 2.44
N GLU A 32 -5.27 19.59 2.09
CA GLU A 32 -4.20 19.99 1.18
C GLU A 32 -4.77 20.29 -0.23
N PRO A 33 -4.17 21.23 -0.98
CA PRO A 33 -4.61 21.55 -2.34
C PRO A 33 -4.63 20.31 -3.24
N GLY A 34 -5.80 20.02 -3.84
CA GLY A 34 -6.00 18.88 -4.73
C GLY A 34 -6.41 17.57 -4.06
N LEU A 35 -6.56 17.55 -2.73
CA LEU A 35 -7.20 16.44 -2.01
C LEU A 35 -8.70 16.69 -1.84
N HIS A 36 -9.46 15.60 -1.73
CA HIS A 36 -10.91 15.62 -1.54
C HIS A 36 -11.34 15.35 -0.10
N ALA A 37 -10.42 14.92 0.75
CA ALA A 37 -10.66 14.61 2.14
C ALA A 37 -9.72 15.42 3.07
N PRO A 38 -10.09 15.61 4.34
CA PRO A 38 -9.23 16.21 5.35
C PRO A 38 -7.98 15.36 5.65
N ASN A 39 -6.91 15.98 6.15
CA ASN A 39 -5.66 15.27 6.42
C ASN A 39 -5.85 14.15 7.46
N LEU A 40 -6.69 14.34 8.48
CA LEU A 40 -6.98 13.29 9.47
C LEU A 40 -7.56 12.02 8.82
N ALA A 41 -8.34 12.15 7.74
CA ALA A 41 -8.87 10.98 7.04
C ALA A 41 -7.77 10.18 6.32
N TYR A 42 -6.77 10.87 5.77
CA TYR A 42 -5.60 10.21 5.18
C TYR A 42 -4.67 9.64 6.23
N ASP A 43 -4.46 10.32 7.35
CA ASP A 43 -3.65 9.81 8.47
C ASP A 43 -4.30 8.56 9.07
N ALA A 44 -5.61 8.59 9.31
CA ALA A 44 -6.38 7.41 9.71
C ALA A 44 -6.28 6.28 8.67
N CYS A 45 -6.40 6.59 7.36
CA CYS A 45 -6.18 5.61 6.27
C CYS A 45 -4.78 5.00 6.41
N ARG A 46 -3.74 5.80 6.66
CA ARG A 46 -2.35 5.34 6.76
C ARG A 46 -2.12 4.45 7.98
N GLU A 47 -2.65 4.85 9.14
CA GLU A 47 -2.47 4.15 10.41
C GLU A 47 -3.24 2.84 10.47
N SER A 48 -4.40 2.77 9.78
CA SER A 48 -5.19 1.55 9.71
C SER A 48 -4.45 0.44 8.95
N PHE A 49 -3.52 0.77 8.05
CA PHE A 49 -2.75 -0.23 7.32
C PHE A 49 -1.65 -0.86 8.18
N ILE A 50 -1.92 -2.07 8.66
CA ILE A 50 -0.90 -2.96 9.20
C ILE A 50 -0.03 -3.43 8.02
N ALA A 51 1.09 -2.74 7.82
CA ALA A 51 2.11 -3.20 6.90
C ALA A 51 2.57 -4.61 7.31
N ALA A 52 2.93 -5.41 6.31
CA ALA A 52 3.67 -6.63 6.56
C ALA A 52 4.92 -6.28 7.38
N ASP A 53 4.98 -6.77 8.63
CA ASP A 53 6.14 -6.56 9.51
C ASP A 53 7.41 -6.95 8.76
N GLY A 54 8.29 -5.96 8.58
CA GLY A 54 9.53 -6.10 7.82
C GLY A 54 10.55 -6.98 8.54
N ASP A 55 10.41 -7.15 9.85
CA ASP A 55 11.34 -7.92 10.68
C ASP A 55 10.94 -9.40 10.77
N HIS A 56 9.72 -9.74 10.33
CA HIS A 56 9.23 -11.11 10.29
C HIS A 56 9.35 -11.70 8.88
N VAL A 57 10.29 -12.64 8.73
CA VAL A 57 10.46 -13.48 7.54
C VAL A 57 9.17 -14.28 7.29
N LYS A 58 8.38 -13.87 6.30
CA LYS A 58 7.06 -14.46 5.98
C LYS A 58 7.14 -15.81 5.25
N ALA A 59 8.32 -16.19 4.79
CA ALA A 59 8.57 -17.45 4.09
C ALA A 59 10.00 -17.92 4.38
N SER A 60 10.21 -19.22 4.56
CA SER A 60 11.55 -19.77 4.83
C SER A 60 12.56 -19.35 3.76
N THR A 61 13.64 -18.68 4.16
CA THR A 61 14.79 -18.33 3.29
C THR A 61 15.55 -19.57 2.80
N GLN A 62 15.18 -20.75 3.28
CA GLN A 62 15.73 -22.03 2.82
C GLN A 62 15.19 -22.46 1.45
N PHE A 63 13.99 -21.99 1.07
CA PHE A 63 13.31 -22.41 -0.17
C PHE A 63 12.92 -21.25 -1.10
N PHE A 64 12.93 -20.02 -0.59
CA PHE A 64 12.60 -18.82 -1.34
C PHE A 64 13.80 -17.87 -1.32
N GLU A 65 14.16 -17.34 -2.48
CA GLU A 65 15.19 -16.30 -2.59
C GLU A 65 14.79 -15.09 -1.73
N ASP A 66 15.77 -14.40 -1.16
CA ASP A 66 15.63 -13.27 -0.20
C ASP A 66 14.86 -12.06 -0.75
N THR A 67 14.40 -12.14 -2.00
CA THR A 67 13.32 -11.32 -2.54
C THR A 67 12.06 -11.55 -1.72
N GLY A 68 11.69 -10.57 -0.89
CA GLY A 68 10.47 -10.50 -0.08
C GLY A 68 9.14 -10.54 -0.85
N GLY A 69 9.13 -11.07 -2.07
CA GLY A 69 7.99 -11.34 -2.92
C GLY A 69 8.10 -10.70 -4.31
N VAL A 70 7.03 -10.86 -5.08
CA VAL A 70 6.82 -10.19 -6.36
C VAL A 70 5.61 -9.27 -6.23
N MET A 71 5.71 -8.06 -6.79
CA MET A 71 4.56 -7.17 -6.96
C MET A 71 4.26 -7.06 -8.45
N ALA A 72 2.98 -7.15 -8.83
CA ALA A 72 2.57 -7.06 -10.22
C ALA A 72 1.40 -6.09 -10.37
N LEU A 73 1.35 -5.39 -11.51
CA LEU A 73 0.12 -4.80 -12.01
C LEU A 73 -0.65 -5.88 -12.74
N LEU A 74 -1.93 -6.03 -12.43
CA LEU A 74 -2.82 -6.94 -13.13
C LEU A 74 -3.92 -6.13 -13.82
N CYS A 75 -4.16 -6.43 -15.09
CA CYS A 75 -5.36 -5.97 -15.76
C CYS A 75 -6.44 -7.07 -15.71
N HIS A 76 -7.70 -6.68 -15.94
CA HIS A 76 -8.83 -7.60 -16.01
C HIS A 76 -8.74 -8.64 -17.14
N HIS A 77 -7.77 -8.54 -18.05
CA HIS A 77 -7.55 -9.50 -19.13
C HIS A 77 -6.58 -10.63 -18.75
N ASP A 78 -6.35 -10.83 -17.45
CA ASP A 78 -5.43 -11.84 -16.89
C ASP A 78 -3.97 -11.72 -17.41
N PHE A 79 -3.60 -10.52 -17.87
CA PHE A 79 -2.25 -10.20 -18.32
C PHE A 79 -1.58 -9.26 -17.33
N PRO A 80 -0.36 -9.55 -16.85
CA PRO A 80 0.39 -8.65 -15.99
C PRO A 80 1.25 -7.68 -16.81
N PRO A 81 0.88 -6.39 -16.97
CA PRO A 81 1.63 -5.47 -17.83
C PRO A 81 3.01 -5.10 -17.28
N ALA A 82 3.19 -5.19 -15.96
CA ALA A 82 4.46 -4.95 -15.30
C ALA A 82 4.58 -5.79 -14.02
N VAL A 83 5.80 -6.21 -13.74
CA VAL A 83 6.16 -7.02 -12.57
C VAL A 83 7.46 -6.47 -11.98
N ALA A 84 7.54 -6.39 -10.66
CA ALA A 84 8.70 -5.91 -9.93
C ALA A 84 9.12 -6.94 -8.87
N ASN A 85 10.40 -7.29 -8.89
CA ASN A 85 11.03 -8.08 -7.84
C ASN A 85 11.21 -7.20 -6.60
N MET A 86 10.71 -7.65 -5.46
CA MET A 86 10.85 -6.93 -4.19
C MET A 86 12.10 -7.42 -3.46
N TRP A 87 13.20 -6.68 -3.59
CA TRP A 87 14.48 -7.00 -2.95
C TRP A 87 14.61 -6.49 -1.50
N THR A 88 13.64 -5.71 -1.03
CA THR A 88 13.65 -5.19 0.33
C THR A 88 12.37 -5.58 1.05
N LEU A 89 12.51 -5.92 2.33
CA LEU A 89 11.39 -6.28 3.19
C LEU A 89 10.45 -5.07 3.37
N GLY A 90 9.15 -5.36 3.41
CA GLY A 90 8.08 -4.37 3.58
C GLY A 90 7.44 -3.89 2.26
N LYS A 91 6.16 -3.50 2.34
CA LYS A 91 5.41 -2.88 1.23
C LYS A 91 5.88 -1.44 1.02
N LYS A 92 6.94 -1.21 0.25
CA LYS A 92 7.39 0.15 -0.10
C LYS A 92 6.59 0.72 -1.26
N GLN A 93 6.17 1.98 -1.12
CA GLN A 93 5.49 2.72 -2.20
C GLN A 93 6.35 2.86 -3.46
N SER A 94 7.68 2.76 -3.35
CA SER A 94 8.60 2.80 -4.49
C SER A 94 8.33 1.72 -5.54
N TYR A 95 7.89 0.52 -5.12
CA TYR A 95 7.55 -0.56 -6.06
C TYR A 95 6.30 -0.22 -6.88
N VAL A 96 5.32 0.41 -6.24
CA VAL A 96 4.11 0.90 -6.92
C VAL A 96 4.49 1.96 -7.94
N PHE A 97 5.32 2.94 -7.59
CA PHE A 97 5.75 3.97 -8.54
C PHE A 97 6.52 3.39 -9.74
N ALA A 98 7.43 2.43 -9.52
CA ALA A 98 8.15 1.77 -10.61
C ALA A 98 7.21 1.01 -11.55
N LEU A 99 6.19 0.34 -11.01
CA LEU A 99 5.19 -0.35 -11.80
C LEU A 99 4.33 0.63 -12.61
N LEU A 100 3.85 1.71 -11.99
CA LEU A 100 3.06 2.74 -12.67
C LEU A 100 3.85 3.44 -13.76
N GLU A 101 5.12 3.77 -13.51
CA GLU A 101 6.01 4.36 -14.51
C GLU A 101 6.18 3.43 -15.71
N THR A 102 6.47 2.15 -15.45
CA THR A 102 6.62 1.15 -16.51
C THR A 102 5.33 1.07 -17.32
N PHE A 103 4.18 1.03 -16.66
CA PHE A 103 2.89 0.93 -17.34
C PHE A 103 2.58 2.19 -18.19
N LEU A 104 2.73 3.38 -17.62
CA LEU A 104 2.43 4.63 -18.32
C LEU A 104 3.36 4.88 -19.51
N ASN A 105 4.62 4.47 -19.44
CA ASN A 105 5.56 4.60 -20.56
C ASN A 105 5.13 3.78 -21.79
N HIS A 106 4.27 2.77 -21.62
CA HIS A 106 3.72 1.98 -22.72
C HIS A 106 2.32 2.44 -23.16
N LEU A 107 1.72 3.42 -22.47
CA LEU A 107 0.42 3.97 -22.80
C LEU A 107 0.56 5.27 -23.60
N LEU A 108 -0.47 5.59 -24.40
CA LEU A 108 -0.56 6.88 -25.05
C LEU A 108 -0.94 7.94 -24.01
N GLY A 109 -0.29 9.10 -24.05
CA GLY A 109 -0.43 10.18 -23.07
C GLY A 109 -1.79 10.88 -22.99
N HIS A 110 -2.86 10.32 -23.56
CA HIS A 110 -4.24 10.78 -23.41
C HIS A 110 -5.13 9.76 -22.69
N TRP A 111 -4.59 8.59 -22.33
CA TRP A 111 -5.36 7.53 -21.68
C TRP A 111 -5.68 7.90 -20.24
N ARG A 112 -6.86 7.47 -19.78
CA ARG A 112 -7.23 7.48 -18.37
C ARG A 112 -7.22 6.05 -17.84
N VAL A 113 -6.66 5.87 -16.67
CA VAL A 113 -6.40 4.59 -16.03
C VAL A 113 -7.09 4.57 -14.67
N GLY A 114 -8.02 3.64 -14.50
CA GLY A 114 -8.53 3.28 -13.18
C GLY A 114 -7.56 2.34 -12.47
N ALA A 115 -7.07 2.71 -11.29
CA ALA A 115 -6.16 1.90 -10.49
C ALA A 115 -6.85 1.45 -9.20
N LEU A 116 -6.90 0.13 -8.99
CA LEU A 116 -7.37 -0.48 -7.74
C LEU A 116 -6.17 -0.86 -6.89
N TYR A 117 -6.05 -0.24 -5.71
CA TYR A 117 -4.98 -0.55 -4.77
C TYR A 117 -5.42 -0.31 -3.34
N ASP A 118 -5.03 -1.20 -2.42
CA ASP A 118 -5.45 -1.17 -1.01
C ASP A 118 -5.10 0.18 -0.35
N ILE A 119 -3.91 0.71 -0.64
CA ILE A 119 -3.46 2.04 -0.19
C ILE A 119 -3.44 3.07 -1.33
N GLY A 120 -4.34 2.97 -2.31
CA GLY A 120 -4.46 3.96 -3.40
C GLY A 120 -4.67 5.39 -2.88
N CYS A 121 -5.40 5.54 -1.76
CA CYS A 121 -5.58 6.83 -1.04
C CYS A 121 -4.22 7.49 -0.74
N GLN A 122 -3.26 6.70 -0.25
CA GLN A 122 -1.94 7.16 0.18
C GLN A 122 -1.03 7.45 -1.02
N VAL A 123 -1.14 6.64 -2.08
CA VAL A 123 -0.35 6.85 -3.30
C VAL A 123 -0.77 8.15 -3.97
N ASP A 124 -2.08 8.39 -4.13
CA ASP A 124 -2.61 9.64 -4.67
C ASP A 124 -2.19 10.86 -3.84
N GLN A 125 -2.30 10.75 -2.51
CA GLN A 125 -1.86 11.80 -1.60
C GLN A 125 -0.36 12.08 -1.74
N SER A 126 0.48 11.05 -1.81
CA SER A 126 1.92 11.18 -2.03
C SER A 126 2.25 11.89 -3.34
N LEU A 127 1.58 11.54 -4.44
CA LEU A 127 1.79 12.18 -5.76
C LEU A 127 1.51 13.69 -5.68
N LYS A 128 0.41 14.08 -5.04
CA LYS A 128 -0.02 15.48 -4.90
C LYS A 128 0.87 16.26 -3.93
N LYS A 129 1.11 15.70 -2.73
CA LYS A 129 1.89 16.34 -1.66
C LYS A 129 3.33 16.61 -2.09
N TRP A 130 3.97 15.64 -2.73
CA TRP A 130 5.37 15.75 -3.15
C TRP A 130 5.54 16.29 -4.58
N LYS A 131 4.44 16.56 -5.30
CA LYS A 131 4.45 16.91 -6.73
C LYS A 131 5.28 15.91 -7.53
N PHE A 132 5.18 14.63 -7.17
CA PHE A 132 5.91 13.57 -7.86
C PHE A 132 5.19 13.25 -9.16
N ARG A 133 5.87 13.44 -10.29
CA ARG A 133 5.33 13.18 -11.64
C ARG A 133 3.93 13.80 -11.82
N PRO A 134 3.79 15.14 -11.71
CA PRO A 134 2.48 15.80 -11.75
C PRO A 134 1.72 15.54 -13.05
N GLU A 135 2.43 15.20 -14.12
CA GLU A 135 1.84 14.76 -15.39
C GLU A 135 1.04 13.47 -15.28
N TRP A 136 1.24 12.65 -14.24
CA TRP A 136 0.45 11.43 -14.01
C TRP A 136 -0.93 11.69 -13.41
N LEU A 137 -1.10 12.78 -12.64
CA LEU A 137 -2.33 13.07 -11.91
C LEU A 137 -3.59 13.11 -12.80
N PRO A 138 -3.57 13.68 -14.01
CA PRO A 138 -4.74 13.67 -14.90
C PRO A 138 -5.07 12.29 -15.49
N HIS A 139 -4.14 11.34 -15.41
CA HIS A 139 -4.27 10.01 -16.01
C HIS A 139 -4.84 8.98 -15.04
N PHE A 140 -4.83 9.22 -13.74
CA PHE A 140 -5.26 8.22 -12.75
C PHE A 140 -6.57 8.58 -12.05
N GLU A 141 -7.43 7.57 -11.95
CA GLU A 141 -8.56 7.54 -11.03
C GLU A 141 -8.35 6.36 -10.06
N TRP A 142 -8.41 6.63 -8.76
CA TRP A 142 -8.13 5.62 -7.73
C TRP A 142 -9.42 5.02 -7.19
N GLY A 143 -9.45 3.69 -7.09
CA GLY A 143 -10.51 2.96 -6.41
C GLY A 143 -9.95 2.08 -5.29
N GLY A 144 -10.74 1.95 -4.22
CA GLY A 144 -10.47 1.02 -3.12
C GLY A 144 -11.50 -0.11 -3.10
N SER A 145 -11.08 -1.31 -2.72
CA SER A 145 -12.03 -2.40 -2.48
C SER A 145 -12.83 -2.13 -1.21
N ILE A 146 -14.17 -2.16 -1.28
CA ILE A 146 -15.04 -2.04 -0.10
C ILE A 146 -14.75 -3.16 0.91
N PHE A 147 -14.36 -4.34 0.44
CA PHE A 147 -13.98 -5.46 1.30
C PHE A 147 -12.63 -5.26 2.00
N HIS A 148 -11.80 -4.31 1.54
CA HIS A 148 -10.61 -3.89 2.29
C HIS A 148 -10.94 -2.95 3.47
N ALA A 149 -12.06 -2.21 3.41
CA ALA A 149 -12.51 -1.42 4.57
C ALA A 149 -12.88 -2.30 5.78
N TYR A 150 -13.14 -3.60 5.56
CA TYR A 150 -13.50 -4.57 6.60
C TYR A 150 -12.30 -5.26 7.27
N GLY A 151 -11.06 -4.86 6.99
CA GLY A 151 -9.92 -5.16 7.88
C GLY A 151 -10.00 -4.46 9.24
N HIS A 152 -11.06 -3.66 9.46
CA HIS A 152 -11.21 -2.69 10.55
C HIS A 152 -12.44 -2.94 11.43
N GLN A 153 -12.66 -4.19 11.84
CA GLN A 153 -13.43 -4.52 13.04
C GLN A 153 -12.64 -5.51 13.92
#